data_AF-A0A534CYA5-F1
#
_entry.id   AF-A0A534CYA5-F1
#
_cell.length_a   1.000
_cell.length_b   1.000
_cell.length_c   1.000
_cell.angle_alpha   90.00
_cell.angle_beta   90.00
_cell.angle_gamma   90.00
#
_symmetry.space_group_name_H-M   'P 1'
#
loop_
_entity.id
_entity.type
_entity.pdbx_description
1 polymer ?
#
loop_
_entity_poly.entity_id
_entity_poly.type
_entity_poly.pdbx_seq_one_letter_code
_entity_poly.pdbx_strand_id
1 'polypeptide(L)'
;MVNARRHRARKRSASASSHKTATRAARPAATRRAAIFRNGRNQAVRLPQDLAFPQDVKEVQVSRRGDAIVLSPVRRDWASFFELDTAVPEDFLAPRADSPPQSREPL
;
A
#
# COMPACT_ATOMS: atom_id res chain seq x y z
N MET A 1 -63.17 6.94 2.89
CA MET A 1 -62.79 6.62 4.29
C MET A 1 -61.69 5.56 4.26
N VAL A 2 -60.53 5.93 4.81
CA VAL A 2 -59.50 5.12 5.50
C VAL A 2 -58.89 3.88 4.81
N ASN A 3 -57.57 3.91 4.62
CA ASN A 3 -56.62 2.82 4.94
C ASN A 3 -55.19 3.37 4.75
N ALA A 4 -54.47 3.86 5.76
CA ALA A 4 -53.91 3.16 6.93
C ALA A 4 -52.94 2.01 6.59
N ARG A 5 -51.65 2.35 6.71
CA ARG A 5 -50.51 1.52 7.15
C ARG A 5 -50.17 0.26 6.33
N ARG A 6 -48.92 0.24 5.85
CA ARG A 6 -47.96 -0.82 6.19
C ARG A 6 -46.53 -0.27 6.15
N HIS A 7 -45.97 -0.13 7.35
CA HIS A 7 -44.53 -0.04 7.59
C HIS A 7 -43.84 -1.27 6.98
N ARG A 8 -42.77 -1.05 6.22
CA ARG A 8 -41.68 -2.01 6.13
C ARG A 8 -40.36 -1.28 5.97
N ALA A 9 -39.71 -1.06 7.11
CA ALA A 9 -38.32 -0.61 7.17
C ALA A 9 -37.45 -1.58 6.37
N ARG A 10 -36.82 -1.09 5.30
CA ARG A 10 -35.76 -1.80 4.60
C ARG A 10 -34.42 -1.41 5.21
N LYS A 11 -33.69 -2.45 5.59
CA LYS A 11 -32.41 -2.45 6.28
C LYS A 11 -31.38 -1.60 5.53
N ARG A 12 -30.68 -0.73 6.27
CA ARG A 12 -29.45 -0.07 5.81
C ARG A 12 -28.35 -1.16 5.72
N SER A 13 -28.15 -1.73 4.55
CA SER A 13 -26.92 -2.48 4.27
C SER A 13 -25.78 -1.48 4.13
N ALA A 14 -24.92 -1.45 5.14
CA ALA A 14 -23.64 -0.77 5.08
C ALA A 14 -22.86 -1.31 3.87
N SER A 15 -22.62 -0.45 2.87
CA SER A 15 -21.69 -0.73 1.79
C SER A 15 -20.28 -0.65 2.37
N ALA A 16 -19.81 -1.76 2.95
CA ALA A 16 -18.40 -1.94 3.22
C ALA A 16 -17.66 -1.83 1.87
N SER A 17 -16.93 -0.73 1.71
CA SER A 17 -16.01 -0.52 0.59
C SER A 17 -14.98 -1.64 0.61
N SER A 18 -15.27 -2.68 -0.15
CA SER A 18 -14.38 -3.79 -0.42
C SER A 18 -13.22 -3.23 -1.24
N HIS A 19 -12.20 -2.71 -0.54
CA HIS A 19 -10.89 -2.49 -1.12
C HIS A 19 -10.32 -3.85 -1.47
N LYS A 20 -10.68 -4.31 -2.66
CA LYS A 20 -10.12 -5.47 -3.33
C LYS A 20 -8.61 -5.21 -3.42
N THR A 21 -7.85 -5.81 -2.52
CA THR A 21 -6.41 -5.96 -2.65
C THR A 21 -6.17 -6.69 -3.96
N ALA A 22 -5.90 -5.93 -5.01
CA ALA A 22 -5.39 -6.48 -6.23
C ALA A 22 -4.00 -7.00 -5.89
N THR A 23 -3.92 -8.29 -5.55
CA THR A 23 -2.68 -9.06 -5.54
C THR A 23 -2.06 -8.88 -6.92
N ARG A 24 -1.11 -7.94 -7.01
CA ARG A 24 -0.37 -7.67 -8.24
C ARG A 24 0.29 -8.98 -8.63
N ALA A 25 -0.19 -9.59 -9.70
CA ALA A 25 0.39 -10.82 -10.26
C ALA A 25 1.91 -10.65 -10.31
N ALA A 26 2.63 -11.55 -9.67
CA ALA A 26 4.07 -11.50 -9.57
C ALA A 26 4.65 -11.55 -10.99
N ARG A 27 5.32 -10.47 -11.43
CA ARG A 27 6.15 -10.53 -12.63
C ARG A 27 7.15 -11.68 -12.45
N PRO A 28 7.48 -12.43 -13.50
CA PRO A 28 8.47 -13.49 -13.39
C PRO A 28 9.75 -12.91 -12.79
N ALA A 29 10.22 -13.51 -11.70
CA ALA A 29 11.42 -13.06 -11.02
C ALA A 29 12.62 -13.24 -11.96
N ALA A 30 13.26 -12.14 -12.36
CA ALA A 30 14.49 -12.21 -13.14
C ALA A 30 15.60 -12.85 -12.29
N THR A 31 16.09 -14.01 -12.70
CA THR A 31 17.16 -14.74 -11.98
C THR A 31 18.49 -14.54 -12.68
N ARG A 32 19.50 -14.10 -11.93
CA ARG A 32 20.90 -13.99 -12.38
C ARG A 32 21.82 -14.65 -11.37
N ARG A 33 22.89 -15.30 -11.85
CA ARG A 33 24.00 -15.72 -10.98
C ARG A 33 24.83 -14.49 -10.60
N ALA A 34 25.21 -14.39 -9.34
CA ALA A 34 26.02 -13.31 -8.80
C ALA A 34 27.21 -13.90 -8.02
N ALA A 35 28.33 -13.19 -8.02
CA ALA A 35 29.48 -13.58 -7.21
C ALA A 35 29.28 -13.16 -5.75
N ILE A 36 29.68 -14.04 -4.85
CA ILE A 36 29.80 -13.78 -3.41
C ILE A 36 31.27 -13.51 -3.11
N PHE A 37 31.54 -12.46 -2.35
CA PHE A 37 32.90 -12.08 -1.95
C PHE A 37 32.93 -11.57 -0.50
N ARG A 38 34.14 -11.35 0.03
CA ARG A 38 34.34 -10.79 1.37
C ARG A 38 34.63 -9.29 1.27
N ASN A 39 33.97 -8.50 2.13
CA ASN A 39 34.28 -7.10 2.38
C ASN A 39 34.60 -6.94 3.87
N GLY A 40 35.89 -6.90 4.21
CA GLY A 40 36.36 -7.01 5.59
C GLY A 40 35.88 -8.32 6.24
N ARG A 41 35.19 -8.20 7.38
CA ARG A 41 34.61 -9.35 8.08
C ARG A 41 33.27 -9.83 7.50
N ASN A 42 32.67 -9.05 6.59
CA ASN A 42 31.32 -9.30 6.08
C ASN A 42 31.36 -10.04 4.73
N GLN A 43 30.27 -10.76 4.43
CA GLN A 43 30.02 -11.31 3.11
C GLN A 43 29.18 -10.33 2.30
N ALA A 44 29.49 -10.18 1.01
CA ALA A 44 28.80 -9.31 0.09
C ALA A 44 28.42 -10.04 -1.19
N VAL A 45 27.35 -9.59 -1.84
CA VAL A 45 26.87 -10.09 -3.13
C VAL A 45 26.99 -8.96 -4.14
N ARG A 46 27.61 -9.22 -5.30
CA ARG A 46 27.65 -8.23 -6.40
C ARG A 46 26.36 -8.29 -7.18
N LEU A 47 25.47 -7.30 -7.00
CA LEU A 47 24.22 -7.22 -7.76
C LEU A 47 24.51 -6.92 -9.25
N PRO A 48 23.97 -7.72 -10.19
CA PRO A 48 23.94 -7.38 -11.61
C PRO A 48 23.18 -6.07 -11.86
N GLN A 49 23.55 -5.35 -12.92
CA GLN A 49 22.97 -4.03 -13.22
C GLN A 49 21.45 -4.06 -13.40
N ASP A 50 20.91 -5.12 -14.00
CA ASP A 50 19.47 -5.32 -14.21
C ASP A 50 18.70 -5.67 -12.94
N LEU A 51 19.40 -6.03 -11.85
CA LEU A 51 18.85 -6.33 -10.53
C LEU A 51 19.28 -5.32 -9.46
N ALA A 52 20.00 -4.26 -9.83
CA ALA A 52 20.43 -3.22 -8.91
C ALA A 52 19.24 -2.42 -8.39
N PHE A 53 19.28 -2.02 -7.11
CA PHE A 53 18.29 -1.10 -6.57
C PHE A 53 18.43 0.29 -7.23
N PRO A 54 17.33 1.06 -7.30
CA PRO A 54 17.37 2.48 -7.65
C PRO A 54 18.37 3.26 -6.79
N GLN A 55 18.95 4.33 -7.35
CA GLN A 55 20.05 5.09 -6.73
C GLN A 55 19.68 5.76 -5.39
N ASP A 56 18.40 6.03 -5.18
CA ASP A 56 17.83 6.60 -3.95
C ASP A 56 17.76 5.59 -2.79
N VAL A 57 17.84 4.28 -3.07
CA VAL A 57 17.83 3.25 -2.04
C VAL A 57 19.23 3.11 -1.44
N LYS A 58 19.39 3.57 -0.20
CA LYS A 58 20.66 3.45 0.54
C LYS A 58 20.69 2.26 1.49
N GLU A 59 19.53 1.76 1.90
CA GLU A 59 19.41 0.70 2.90
C GLU A 59 18.36 -0.32 2.51
N VAL A 60 18.58 -1.57 2.93
CA VAL A 60 17.68 -2.70 2.72
C VAL A 60 17.51 -3.48 4.01
N GLN A 61 16.29 -3.93 4.26
CA GLN A 61 16.00 -4.98 5.23
C GLN A 61 16.47 -6.31 4.65
N VAL A 62 17.16 -7.09 5.48
CA VAL A 62 17.66 -8.43 5.14
C VAL A 62 16.89 -9.45 5.96
N SER A 63 16.11 -10.30 5.29
CA SER A 63 15.34 -11.36 5.96
C SER A 63 15.66 -12.73 5.38
N ARG A 64 15.63 -13.76 6.24
CA ARG A 64 15.86 -15.15 5.83
C ARG A 64 14.53 -15.90 5.71
N ARG A 65 14.38 -16.67 4.62
CA ARG A 65 13.24 -17.55 4.35
C ARG A 65 13.77 -18.90 3.88
N GLY A 66 13.97 -19.82 4.83
CA GLY A 66 14.67 -21.09 4.56
C GLY A 66 16.13 -20.85 4.16
N ASP A 67 16.49 -21.34 2.98
CA ASP A 67 17.80 -21.15 2.34
C ASP A 67 17.91 -19.80 1.60
N ALA A 68 16.79 -19.12 1.35
CA ALA A 68 16.77 -17.83 0.66
C ALA A 68 17.04 -16.64 1.60
N ILE A 69 17.76 -15.65 1.08
CA ILE A 69 17.88 -14.31 1.66
C ILE A 69 17.07 -13.35 0.79
N VAL A 70 16.12 -12.64 1.41
CA VAL A 70 15.27 -11.64 0.78
C VAL A 70 15.75 -10.26 1.19
N LEU A 71 16.10 -9.44 0.19
CA LEU A 71 16.48 -8.04 0.36
C LEU A 71 15.29 -7.17 -0.06
N SER A 72 14.78 -6.34 0.83
CA SER A 72 13.73 -5.35 0.53
C SER A 72 14.20 -3.96 0.94
N PRO A 73 13.98 -2.91 0.13
CA PRO A 73 14.35 -1.55 0.52
C PRO A 73 13.74 -1.18 1.87
N VAL A 74 14.52 -0.49 2.70
CA VAL A 74 13.94 0.24 3.85
C VAL A 74 13.13 1.39 3.25
N ARG A 75 11.81 1.25 3.23
CA ARG A 75 10.90 2.33 2.88
C ARG A 75 10.38 2.94 4.17
N ARG A 76 10.11 4.25 4.13
CA ARG A 76 9.08 4.84 4.99
C ARG A 76 7.76 4.16 4.61
N ASP A 77 7.38 3.14 5.36
CA ASP A 77 6.08 2.50 5.21
C ASP A 77 4.98 3.44 5.74
N TRP A 78 3.72 3.06 5.57
CA TRP A 78 2.63 3.84 6.16
C TRP A 78 2.71 3.90 7.69
N ALA A 79 3.43 2.98 8.37
CA ALA A 79 3.65 3.08 9.80
C ALA A 79 4.51 4.31 10.14
N SER A 80 5.56 4.57 9.36
CA SER A 80 6.38 5.79 9.53
C SER A 80 5.63 7.10 9.28
N PHE A 81 4.51 7.08 8.56
CA PHE A 81 3.62 8.26 8.45
C PHE A 81 2.92 8.55 9.79
N PHE A 82 2.53 7.52 10.54
CA PHE A 82 1.90 7.68 11.85
C PHE A 82 2.90 8.04 12.97
N GLU A 83 4.20 7.86 12.74
CA GLU A 83 5.27 8.31 13.64
C GLU A 83 5.65 9.80 13.45
N LEU A 84 5.09 10.48 12.43
CA LEU A 84 5.34 11.90 12.21
C LEU A 84 4.67 12.73 13.32
N ASP A 85 5.47 13.52 14.04
CA ASP A 85 4.99 14.48 15.05
C ASP A 85 4.43 15.77 14.39
N THR A 86 3.63 15.59 13.34
CA THR A 86 2.99 16.68 12.61
C THR A 86 1.57 16.86 13.13
N ALA A 87 1.35 17.89 13.93
CA ALA A 87 0.01 18.29 14.35
C ALA A 87 -0.76 18.84 13.15
N VAL A 88 -1.88 18.20 12.81
CA VAL A 88 -2.85 18.74 11.86
C VAL A 88 -3.68 19.82 12.59
N PRO A 89 -3.76 21.05 12.07
CA PRO A 89 -4.59 22.10 12.66
C PRO A 89 -6.05 21.67 12.82
N GLU A 90 -6.73 22.16 13.86
CA GLU A 90 -8.10 21.75 14.19
C GLU A 90 -9.12 22.12 13.09
N ASP A 91 -8.84 23.15 12.30
CA ASP A 91 -9.64 23.62 11.18
C ASP A 91 -9.27 22.98 9.83
N PHE A 92 -8.28 22.08 9.83
CA PHE A 92 -7.84 21.41 8.60
C PHE A 92 -8.98 20.59 7.99
N LEU A 93 -9.45 21.03 6.82
CA LEU A 93 -10.60 20.46 6.11
C LEU A 93 -11.94 20.59 6.86
N ALA A 94 -12.11 21.61 7.71
CA ALA A 94 -13.36 21.85 8.44
C ALA A 94 -14.54 22.18 7.49
N PRO A 95 -14.48 23.19 6.61
CA PRO A 95 -15.48 23.32 5.56
C PRO A 95 -15.19 22.30 4.43
N ARG A 96 -16.07 21.32 4.28
CA ARG A 96 -16.06 20.39 3.14
C ARG A 96 -17.21 20.76 2.21
N ALA A 97 -16.87 21.15 0.98
CA ALA A 97 -17.85 21.36 -0.08
C ALA A 97 -18.33 20.00 -0.62
N ASP A 98 -19.20 19.32 0.14
CA ASP A 98 -19.80 18.04 -0.23
C ASP A 98 -21.12 18.27 -0.98
N SER A 99 -21.03 18.89 -2.15
CA SER A 99 -22.18 19.13 -3.01
C SER A 99 -22.80 17.81 -3.47
N PRO A 100 -24.14 17.72 -3.61
CA PRO A 100 -24.79 16.53 -4.15
C PRO A 100 -24.23 16.12 -5.51
N PRO A 101 -24.26 14.81 -5.83
CA PRO A 101 -23.84 14.34 -7.15
C PRO A 101 -24.64 15.03 -8.25
N GLN A 102 -23.95 15.42 -9.33
CA GLN A 102 -24.59 16.03 -10.48
C GLN A 102 -25.50 15.02 -11.19
N SER A 103 -26.66 15.49 -11.66
CA SER A 103 -27.53 14.66 -12.52
C SER A 103 -26.85 14.42 -13.86
N ARG A 104 -26.85 13.17 -14.33
CA ARG A 104 -26.36 12.79 -15.67
C ARG A 104 -27.50 12.16 -16.45
N GLU A 105 -27.59 12.50 -17.73
CA GLU A 105 -28.52 11.83 -18.65
C GLU A 105 -28.07 10.38 -18.87
N PRO A 106 -29.01 9.41 -18.79
CA PRO A 106 -28.71 8.04 -19.19
C PRO A 106 -28.48 7.98 -20.71
N LEU A 107 -27.59 7.08 -21.12
CA LEU A 107 -27.29 6.79 -22.54
C LEU A 107 -28.49 6.18 -23.27
#